data_AF-A0A957JZQ7-F1
#
_entry.id   AF-A0A957JZQ7-F1
#
_cell.length_a   1.000
_cell.length_b   1.000
_cell.length_c   1.000
_cell.angle_alpha   90.00
_cell.angle_beta   90.00
_cell.angle_gamma   90.00
#
_symmetry.space_group_name_H-M   'P 1'
#
loop_
_entity.id
_entity.type
_entity.pdbx_description
1 polymer ?
#
loop_
_entity_poly.entity_id
_entity_poly.type
_entity_poly.pdbx_seq_one_letter_code
_entity_poly.pdbx_strand_id
1 'polypeptide(L)'
;QLHDIAQLLEAPIITGETPQAERDVLYDAFRSGEVTHLVVSRVANFAVDLPDANVAIQVSGTFGSRQEEAQRLGRVLRPKANGDNSASFYTIVTQDSTEQDFSARRQLFLTEQGYRYEIETFTP
;
A
#
# COMPACT_ATOMS: atom_id res chain seq x y z
N GLN A 1 -8.21 -11.96 -7.04
CA GLN A 1 -7.25 -11.46 -6.04
C GLN A 1 -7.78 -10.25 -5.28
N LEU A 2 -7.87 -9.04 -5.87
CA LEU A 2 -8.33 -7.86 -5.10
C LEU A 2 -9.76 -7.98 -4.57
N HIS A 3 -10.69 -8.52 -5.37
CA HIS A 3 -12.07 -8.78 -4.92
C HIS A 3 -12.11 -9.81 -3.77
N ASP A 4 -11.30 -10.86 -3.85
CA ASP A 4 -11.22 -11.88 -2.78
C ASP A 4 -10.66 -11.27 -1.48
N ILE A 5 -9.66 -10.39 -1.58
CA ILE A 5 -9.10 -9.66 -0.44
C ILE A 5 -10.15 -8.71 0.15
N ALA A 6 -10.85 -7.94 -0.70
CA ALA A 6 -11.90 -7.04 -0.26
C ALA A 6 -13.03 -7.79 0.47
N GLN A 7 -13.43 -8.95 -0.07
CA GLN A 7 -14.42 -9.81 0.57
C GLN A 7 -13.91 -10.37 1.91
N LEU A 8 -12.68 -10.87 1.96
CA LEU A 8 -12.08 -11.41 3.19
C LEU A 8 -11.97 -10.36 4.30
N LEU A 9 -11.65 -9.11 3.92
CA LEU A 9 -11.47 -8.00 4.85
C LEU A 9 -12.78 -7.21 5.12
N GLU A 10 -13.88 -7.61 4.48
CA GLU A 10 -15.15 -6.86 4.47
C GLU A 10 -14.94 -5.36 4.19
N ALA A 11 -14.02 -5.06 3.27
CA ALA A 11 -13.53 -3.72 3.00
C ALA A 11 -14.04 -3.22 1.64
N PRO A 12 -14.36 -1.91 1.51
CA PRO A 12 -14.65 -1.31 0.21
C PRO A 12 -13.46 -1.46 -0.76
N ILE A 13 -13.78 -1.55 -2.06
CA ILE A 13 -12.78 -1.70 -3.12
C ILE A 13 -12.92 -0.59 -4.17
N ILE A 14 -11.78 0.01 -4.54
CA ILE A 14 -11.68 0.95 -5.66
C ILE A 14 -10.91 0.29 -6.80
N THR A 15 -11.55 0.15 -7.95
CA THR A 15 -10.97 -0.38 -9.19
C THR A 15 -10.87 0.69 -10.27
N GLY A 16 -10.31 0.34 -11.43
CA GLY A 16 -10.32 1.22 -12.61
C GLY A 16 -11.72 1.57 -13.11
N GLU A 17 -12.70 0.72 -12.81
CA GLU A 17 -14.11 0.85 -13.23
C GLU A 17 -14.93 1.71 -12.26
N THR A 18 -14.47 1.88 -11.01
CA THR A 18 -15.15 2.72 -10.01
C THR A 18 -15.24 4.17 -10.51
N PRO A 19 -16.45 4.75 -10.65
CA PRO A 19 -16.64 6.14 -11.07
C PRO A 19 -15.99 7.14 -10.09
N GLN A 20 -15.53 8.30 -10.58
CA GLN A 20 -14.82 9.28 -9.75
C GLN A 20 -15.62 9.73 -8.52
N ALA A 21 -16.93 9.97 -8.67
CA ALA A 21 -17.78 10.39 -7.54
C ALA A 21 -17.84 9.34 -6.42
N GLU A 22 -17.85 8.06 -6.76
CA GLU A 22 -17.82 6.97 -5.78
C GLU A 22 -16.44 6.86 -5.11
N ARG A 23 -15.36 7.09 -5.87
CA ARG A 23 -14.00 7.16 -5.30
C ARG A 23 -13.89 8.24 -4.24
N ASP A 24 -14.40 9.44 -4.53
CA ASP A 24 -14.33 10.58 -3.61
C ASP A 24 -15.06 10.27 -2.29
N VAL A 25 -16.25 9.67 -2.36
CA VAL A 25 -17.01 9.21 -1.17
C VAL A 25 -16.21 8.20 -0.35
N LEU A 26 -15.63 7.18 -0.99
CA LEU A 26 -14.86 6.15 -0.28
C LEU A 26 -13.57 6.71 0.33
N TYR A 27 -12.89 7.64 -0.35
CA TYR A 27 -11.71 8.30 0.20
C TYR A 27 -12.04 9.22 1.36
N ASP A 28 -13.16 9.93 1.31
CA ASP A 28 -13.60 10.78 2.41
C ASP A 28 -14.04 9.96 3.62
N ALA A 29 -14.74 8.85 3.43
CA ALA A 29 -15.07 7.90 4.49
C ALA A 29 -13.81 7.29 5.13
N PHE A 30 -12.77 7.01 4.33
CA PHE A 30 -11.49 6.52 4.87
C PHE A 30 -10.75 7.63 5.63
N ARG A 31 -10.76 8.87 5.12
CA ARG A 31 -10.13 10.03 5.77
C ARG A 31 -10.80 10.40 7.09
N SER A 32 -12.13 10.28 7.17
CA SER A 32 -12.89 10.55 8.39
C SER A 32 -12.75 9.43 9.43
N GLY A 33 -12.25 8.27 9.03
CA GLY A 33 -12.17 7.07 9.86
C GLY A 33 -13.48 6.29 9.96
N GLU A 34 -14.49 6.63 9.15
CA GLU A 34 -15.73 5.84 9.01
C GLU A 34 -15.44 4.44 8.46
N VAL A 35 -14.49 4.33 7.53
CA VAL A 35 -13.91 3.05 7.11
C VAL A 35 -12.42 3.01 7.46
N THR A 36 -11.98 1.91 8.08
CA THR A 36 -10.58 1.75 8.54
C THR A 36 -9.71 0.96 7.57
N HIS A 37 -10.34 0.30 6.59
CA HIS A 37 -9.66 -0.50 5.56
C HIS A 37 -10.24 -0.14 4.20
N LEU A 38 -9.37 0.06 3.21
CA LEU A 38 -9.76 0.37 1.84
C LEU A 38 -8.85 -0.40 0.89
N VAL A 39 -9.43 -1.21 0.01
CA VAL A 39 -8.71 -1.96 -1.00
C VAL A 39 -8.65 -1.15 -2.28
N VAL A 40 -7.46 -0.91 -2.82
CA VAL A 40 -7.28 -0.11 -4.03
C VAL A 40 -6.51 -0.88 -5.09
N SER A 41 -6.99 -0.81 -6.33
CA SER A 41 -6.28 -1.39 -7.48
C SER A 41 -5.15 -0.48 -7.97
N ARG A 42 -4.21 -1.05 -8.74
CA ARG A 42 -3.10 -0.30 -9.36
C ARG A 42 -3.54 0.90 -10.19
N VAL A 43 -4.74 0.87 -10.78
CA VAL A 43 -5.27 1.99 -11.59
C VAL A 43 -5.58 3.23 -10.73
N ALA A 44 -5.64 3.09 -9.40
CA ALA A 44 -5.73 4.21 -8.47
C ALA A 44 -4.36 4.91 -8.21
N ASN A 45 -3.24 4.37 -8.74
CA ASN A 45 -1.89 4.85 -8.42
C ASN A 45 -1.57 6.29 -8.88
N PHE A 46 -2.34 6.90 -9.77
CA PHE A 46 -1.88 8.10 -10.46
C PHE A 46 -2.29 9.45 -9.85
N ALA A 47 -3.24 9.53 -8.92
CA ALA A 47 -3.78 10.85 -8.56
C ALA A 47 -4.20 11.07 -7.11
N VAL A 48 -4.25 10.05 -6.27
CA VAL A 48 -4.88 10.24 -4.96
C VAL A 48 -3.82 10.32 -3.89
N ASP A 49 -3.69 11.50 -3.28
CA ASP A 49 -3.15 11.65 -1.93
C ASP A 49 -3.98 10.71 -1.04
N LEU A 50 -3.48 9.48 -0.85
CA LEU A 50 -4.13 8.53 0.05
C LEU A 50 -4.21 9.23 1.42
N PRO A 51 -5.40 9.32 2.04
CA PRO A 51 -5.58 9.96 3.34
C PRO A 51 -4.62 9.34 4.37
N ASP A 52 -4.23 10.09 5.42
CA ASP A 52 -3.27 9.73 6.49
C ASP A 52 -3.36 8.26 6.96
N ALA A 53 -2.78 7.35 6.17
CA ALA A 53 -2.77 5.94 6.44
C ALA A 53 -1.50 5.61 7.24
N ASN A 54 -1.66 4.91 8.35
CA ASN A 54 -0.53 4.41 9.12
C ASN A 54 0.06 3.13 8.53
N VAL A 55 -0.74 2.37 7.80
CA VAL A 55 -0.36 1.05 7.28
C VAL A 55 -0.75 0.94 5.82
N ALA A 56 0.18 0.51 4.99
CA ALA A 56 -0.07 0.18 3.59
C ALA A 56 0.45 -1.24 3.29
N ILE A 57 -0.40 -2.05 2.66
CA ILE A 57 -0.08 -3.45 2.32
C ILE A 57 -0.14 -3.63 0.80
N GLN A 58 0.96 -4.09 0.21
CA GLN A 58 1.07 -4.38 -1.21
C GLN A 58 1.08 -5.90 -1.43
N VAL A 59 0.03 -6.43 -2.06
CA VAL A 59 -0.18 -7.89 -2.26
C VAL A 59 0.29 -8.40 -3.63
N SER A 60 0.59 -7.50 -4.58
CA SER A 60 1.05 -7.88 -5.91
C SER A 60 1.89 -6.75 -6.54
N GLY A 61 3.20 -6.95 -6.66
CA GLY A 61 4.13 -5.94 -7.16
C GLY A 61 4.88 -6.39 -8.39
N THR A 62 4.35 -6.15 -9.59
CA THR A 62 5.20 -6.09 -10.79
C THR A 62 5.88 -4.73 -10.84
N PHE A 63 7.18 -4.73 -11.15
CA PHE A 63 8.06 -3.56 -11.04
C PHE A 63 7.54 -2.35 -11.82
N GLY A 64 7.39 -1.21 -11.12
CA GLY A 64 7.47 0.13 -11.69
C GLY A 64 8.89 0.70 -11.53
N SER A 65 9.10 1.99 -11.78
CA SER A 65 10.40 2.62 -11.50
C SER A 65 10.70 2.59 -9.99
N ARG A 66 11.91 2.19 -9.59
CA ARG A 66 12.33 2.17 -8.16
C ARG A 66 12.07 3.52 -7.48
N GLN A 67 12.34 4.60 -8.20
CA GLN A 67 12.16 5.97 -7.73
C GLN A 67 10.68 6.34 -7.57
N GLU A 68 9.80 5.84 -8.44
CA GLU A 68 8.35 6.02 -8.35
C GLU A 68 7.77 5.32 -7.12
N GLU A 69 8.29 4.14 -6.77
CA GLU A 69 7.85 3.39 -5.59
C GLU A 69 8.23 4.09 -4.27
N ALA A 70 9.46 4.58 -4.12
CA ALA A 70 9.82 5.37 -2.93
C ALA A 70 9.02 6.67 -2.79
N GLN A 71 8.80 7.39 -3.90
CA GLN A 71 7.98 8.60 -3.87
C GLN A 71 6.53 8.28 -3.49
N ARG A 72 5.98 7.18 -4.02
CA ARG A 72 4.64 6.70 -3.66
C ARG A 72 4.57 6.36 -2.18
N LEU A 73 5.54 5.64 -1.62
CA LEU A 73 5.59 5.32 -0.19
C LEU A 73 5.58 6.58 0.68
N GLY A 74 6.40 7.58 0.35
CA GLY A 74 6.46 8.84 1.11
C GLY A 74 5.18 9.68 1.04
N ARG A 75 4.33 9.49 0.03
CA ARG A 75 3.03 10.16 -0.06
C ARG A 75 1.92 9.45 0.71
N VAL A 76 1.98 8.12 0.77
CA VAL A 76 0.98 7.30 1.46
C VAL A 76 1.20 7.29 2.97
N LEU A 77 2.46 7.24 3.39
CA LEU A 77 2.83 7.15 4.78
C LEU A 77 3.18 8.54 5.31
N ARG A 78 2.21 9.21 5.95
CA ARG A 78 2.44 10.47 6.67
C ARG A 78 2.52 10.20 8.17
N PRO A 79 3.60 10.64 8.84
CA PRO A 79 3.70 10.54 10.29
C PRO A 79 2.60 11.41 10.95
N LYS A 80 1.89 10.86 11.95
CA LYS A 80 0.80 11.59 12.61
C LYS A 80 1.33 12.58 13.63
N ALA A 81 0.71 13.76 13.70
CA ALA A 81 1.11 14.86 14.58
C ALA A 81 1.06 14.53 16.10
N ASN A 82 0.43 13.42 16.48
CA ASN A 82 0.13 13.05 17.86
C ASN A 82 1.25 12.24 18.55
N GLY A 83 2.48 12.25 18.00
CA GLY A 83 3.66 11.63 18.61
C GLY A 83 3.89 10.17 18.24
N ASP A 84 2.87 9.48 17.72
CA ASP A 84 3.05 8.17 17.10
C ASP A 84 3.40 8.35 15.62
N ASN A 85 4.70 8.57 15.38
CA ASN A 85 5.28 8.82 14.06
C ASN A 85 5.48 7.52 13.25
N SER A 86 4.88 6.41 13.69
CA SER A 86 5.07 5.11 13.07
C SER A 86 4.14 4.94 11.86
N ALA A 87 4.75 4.68 10.72
CA ALA A 87 4.07 4.35 9.49
C ALA A 87 4.75 3.11 8.89
N SER A 88 3.95 2.10 8.56
CA SER A 88 4.44 0.79 8.16
C SER A 88 4.00 0.45 6.74
N PHE A 89 4.95 -0.02 5.94
CA PHE A 89 4.67 -0.56 4.62
C PHE A 89 5.02 -2.04 4.57
N TYR A 90 4.04 -2.85 4.22
CA TYR A 90 4.19 -4.28 4.04
C TYR A 90 4.13 -4.64 2.56
N THR A 91 4.99 -5.56 2.14
CA THR A 91 4.88 -6.23 0.84
C THR A 91 4.73 -7.72 1.10
N ILE A 92 3.68 -8.32 0.54
CA ILE A 92 3.55 -9.78 0.48
C ILE A 92 4.33 -10.27 -0.72
N VAL A 93 5.22 -11.23 -0.50
CA VAL A 93 6.11 -11.77 -1.53
C VAL A 93 5.95 -13.27 -1.56
N THR A 94 5.66 -13.82 -2.73
CA THR A 94 5.60 -15.26 -2.92
C THR A 94 7.03 -15.83 -2.96
N GLN A 95 7.34 -16.75 -2.05
CA GLN A 95 8.64 -17.44 -2.04
C GLN A 95 8.85 -18.24 -3.32
N ASP A 96 10.10 -18.36 -3.76
CA ASP A 96 10.51 -19.08 -4.97
C ASP A 96 9.83 -18.55 -6.26
N SER A 97 9.52 -17.25 -6.26
CA SER A 97 8.96 -16.55 -7.41
C SER A 97 9.84 -15.38 -7.84
N THR A 98 9.57 -14.82 -9.02
CA THR A 98 10.23 -13.60 -9.49
C THR A 98 9.99 -12.40 -8.56
N GLU A 99 8.94 -12.42 -7.73
CA GLU A 99 8.68 -11.40 -6.71
C GLU A 99 9.80 -11.32 -5.66
N GLN A 100 10.51 -12.42 -5.41
CA GLN A 100 11.61 -12.46 -4.45
C GLN A 100 12.83 -11.67 -4.94
N ASP A 101 13.22 -11.82 -6.22
CA ASP A 101 14.28 -11.02 -6.85
C ASP A 101 13.95 -9.53 -6.82
N PHE A 102 12.68 -9.22 -7.04
CA PHE A 102 12.14 -7.88 -6.99
C PHE A 102 12.16 -7.30 -5.57
N SER A 103 11.80 -8.10 -4.56
CA SER A 103 11.86 -7.71 -3.15
C SER A 103 13.28 -7.39 -2.70
N ALA A 104 14.27 -8.20 -3.09
CA ALA A 104 15.68 -7.97 -2.74
C ALA A 104 16.20 -6.62 -3.28
N ARG A 105 15.83 -6.27 -4.52
CA ARG A 105 16.19 -4.97 -5.11
C ARG A 105 15.51 -3.80 -4.41
N ARG A 106 14.25 -3.96 -3.99
CA ARG A 106 13.51 -2.96 -3.21
C ARG A 106 14.12 -2.75 -1.83
N GLN A 107 14.47 -3.83 -1.14
CA GLN A 107 15.14 -3.78 0.16
C GLN A 107 16.38 -2.90 0.08
N LEU A 108 17.30 -3.19 -0.86
CA LEU A 108 18.53 -2.43 -1.01
C LEU A 108 18.24 -0.94 -1.19
N PHE A 109 17.35 -0.61 -2.14
CA PHE A 109 16.99 0.77 -2.43
C PHE A 109 16.35 1.50 -1.23
N LEU A 110 15.40 0.88 -0.52
CA LEU A 110 14.77 1.50 0.65
C LEU A 110 15.77 1.70 1.79
N THR A 111 16.67 0.74 2.02
CA THR A 111 17.73 0.88 3.03
C THR A 111 18.72 1.99 2.67
N GLU A 112 19.07 2.17 1.40
CA GLU A 112 19.91 3.30 0.91
C GLU A 112 19.25 4.67 1.16
N GLN A 113 17.92 4.74 1.14
CA GLN A 113 17.17 5.95 1.47
C GLN A 113 16.94 6.14 2.99
N GLY A 114 17.44 5.22 3.82
CA GLY A 114 17.38 5.31 5.28
C GLY A 114 16.12 4.71 5.92
N TYR A 115 15.29 3.97 5.17
CA TYR A 115 14.14 3.28 5.75
C TYR A 115 14.58 2.02 6.52
N ARG A 116 13.96 1.79 7.69
CA ARG A 116 14.05 0.50 8.39
C ARG A 116 13.30 -0.55 7.56
N TYR A 117 13.93 -1.70 7.36
CA TYR A 117 13.38 -2.80 6.57
C TYR A 117 13.56 -4.12 7.31
N GLU A 118 12.48 -4.89 7.43
CA GLU A 118 12.47 -6.20 8.09
C GLU A 118 11.86 -7.23 7.14
N ILE A 119 12.40 -8.45 7.19
CA ILE A 119 11.92 -9.58 6.41
C ILE A 119 11.41 -10.62 7.40
N GLU A 120 10.15 -10.97 7.26
CA GLU A 120 9.53 -12.06 8.01
C GLU A 120 9.06 -13.14 7.03
N THR A 121 9.42 -14.39 7.33
CA THR A 121 8.95 -15.55 6.58
C THR A 121 7.78 -16.16 7.31
N PHE A 122 6.61 -16.20 6.67
CA PHE A 122 5.46 -16.90 7.21
C PHE A 122 5.55 -18.39 6.88
N THR A 123 5.53 -19.23 7.92
CA THR A 123 5.36 -20.68 7.79
C THR A 123 4.01 -21.03 8.41
N PRO A 124 3.04 -21.57 7.64
CA PRO A 124 1.71 -21.89 8.13
C PRO A 124 1.68 -23.02 9.17
#